data_AF-A0A6G1RHZ4-F1
#
_entry.id   AF-A0A6G1RHZ4-F1
#
_cell.length_a   1.000
_cell.length_b   1.000
_cell.length_c   1.000
_cell.angle_alpha   90.00
_cell.angle_beta   90.00
_cell.angle_gamma   90.00
#
_symmetry.space_group_name_H-M   'P 1'
#
loop_
_entity.id
_entity.type
_entity.pdbx_description
1 polymer ?
#
loop_
_entity_poly.entity_id
_entity_poly.type
_entity_poly.pdbx_seq_one_letter_code
_entity_poly.pdbx_strand_id
1 'polypeptide(L)'
;SNFFSLHKHLLQNIRVPYFNIHPMPVHLNQRLCVEEDRGTELYAKEIVALVANASFDLVLLGVGIDGHTASLFPHSENGLEGAQAVVLTESPVKPHQRMSLSLPLINKAKQVFVLVLGKGKHD
;
A
#
# COMPACT_ATOMS: atom_id res chain seq x y z
N SER A 1 -6.05 -9.36 6.25
CA SER A 1 -5.14 -8.89 5.18
C SER A 1 -5.96 -8.22 4.09
N ASN A 2 -5.46 -7.12 3.54
CA ASN A 2 -6.12 -6.39 2.45
C ASN A 2 -6.30 -7.27 1.20
N PHE A 3 -5.28 -8.05 0.85
CA PHE A 3 -5.33 -8.96 -0.29
C PHE A 3 -6.41 -10.03 -0.13
N PHE A 4 -6.55 -10.63 1.05
CA PHE A 4 -7.62 -11.62 1.29
C PHE A 4 -9.01 -11.03 1.07
N SER A 5 -9.25 -9.79 1.56
CA SER A 5 -10.52 -9.10 1.34
C SER A 5 -10.77 -8.83 -0.15
N LEU A 6 -9.76 -8.30 -0.86
CA LEU A 6 -9.85 -8.05 -2.30
C LEU A 6 -10.10 -9.33 -3.11
N HIS A 7 -9.43 -10.43 -2.74
CA HIS A 7 -9.65 -11.73 -3.36
C HIS A 7 -11.08 -12.23 -3.14
N LYS A 8 -11.56 -12.19 -1.90
CA LYS A 8 -12.91 -12.64 -1.53
C LYS A 8 -14.02 -11.84 -2.21
N HIS A 9 -13.85 -10.52 -2.33
CA HIS A 9 -14.92 -9.65 -2.81
C HIS A 9 -14.85 -9.34 -4.30
N LEU A 10 -13.68 -9.47 -4.93
CA LEU A 10 -13.49 -9.11 -6.34
C LEU A 10 -12.74 -10.18 -7.14
N LEU A 11 -11.49 -10.48 -6.79
CA LEU A 11 -10.58 -11.20 -7.70
C LEU A 11 -11.05 -12.63 -8.01
N GLN A 12 -11.71 -13.31 -7.06
CA GLN A 12 -12.24 -14.66 -7.30
C GLN A 12 -13.45 -14.69 -8.27
N ASN A 13 -14.06 -13.53 -8.54
CA ASN A 13 -15.27 -13.41 -9.37
C ASN A 13 -14.97 -12.82 -10.77
N ILE A 14 -13.72 -12.48 -11.07
CA ILE A 14 -13.33 -11.88 -12.35
C ILE A 14 -12.18 -12.66 -12.98
N ARG A 15 -12.06 -12.57 -14.31
CA ARG A 15 -10.95 -13.19 -15.04
C ARG A 15 -9.77 -12.23 -15.10
N VAL A 16 -8.88 -12.34 -14.12
CA VAL A 16 -7.56 -11.70 -14.15
C VAL A 16 -6.51 -12.80 -14.03
N PRO A 17 -5.58 -12.91 -14.99
CA PRO A 17 -4.48 -13.86 -14.87
C PRO A 17 -3.67 -13.61 -13.59
N TYR A 18 -3.31 -14.67 -12.88
CA TYR A 18 -2.65 -14.56 -11.57
C TYR A 18 -1.33 -13.76 -11.63
N PHE A 19 -0.59 -13.84 -12.73
CA PHE A 19 0.66 -13.10 -12.94
C PHE A 19 0.49 -11.58 -13.07
N ASN A 20 -0.74 -11.08 -13.22
CA ASN A 20 -1.05 -9.64 -13.19
C ASN A 20 -1.44 -9.16 -11.77
N ILE A 21 -1.33 -10.01 -10.76
CA ILE A 21 -1.73 -9.74 -9.38
C ILE A 21 -0.47 -9.75 -8.51
N HIS A 22 -0.12 -8.58 -7.98
CA HIS A 22 1.13 -8.35 -7.25
C HIS A 22 0.85 -7.98 -5.79
N PRO A 23 0.50 -8.93 -4.90
CA PRO A 23 0.27 -8.64 -3.48
C PRO A 23 1.57 -8.36 -2.73
N MET A 24 1.53 -7.48 -1.72
CA MET A 24 2.68 -7.27 -0.83
C MET A 24 3.11 -8.59 -0.16
N PRO A 25 4.42 -8.94 -0.16
CA PRO A 25 4.93 -10.21 0.34
C PRO A 25 5.00 -10.18 1.88
N VAL A 26 3.94 -10.64 2.54
CA VAL A 26 3.85 -10.70 4.01
C VAL A 26 3.90 -12.13 4.55
N HIS A 27 4.29 -13.10 3.73
CA HIS A 27 4.09 -14.53 4.03
C HIS A 27 5.08 -15.15 5.02
N LEU A 28 6.17 -14.45 5.34
CA LEU A 28 7.34 -15.05 6.00
C LEU A 28 7.22 -15.10 7.54
N ASN A 29 6.45 -14.19 8.17
CA ASN A 29 6.29 -14.16 9.64
C ASN A 29 4.82 -14.01 10.09
N GLN A 30 4.05 -15.10 10.10
CA GLN A 30 2.64 -15.11 10.54
C GLN A 30 1.73 -14.06 9.86
N ARG A 31 2.03 -13.65 8.62
CA ARG A 31 1.31 -12.58 7.89
C ARG A 31 1.54 -11.17 8.41
N LEU A 32 2.56 -10.95 9.23
CA LEU A 32 3.00 -9.63 9.66
C LEU A 32 4.12 -9.14 8.74
N CYS A 33 4.18 -7.82 8.54
CA CYS A 33 5.35 -7.19 7.97
C CYS A 33 6.39 -7.11 9.09
N VAL A 34 7.55 -7.74 8.91
CA VAL A 34 8.71 -7.52 9.76
C VAL A 34 9.91 -7.13 8.90
N GLU A 35 10.85 -6.40 9.47
CA GLU A 35 11.99 -5.85 8.74
C GLU A 35 12.93 -6.95 8.22
N GLU A 36 13.09 -8.03 8.99
CA GLU A 36 13.95 -9.17 8.68
C GLU A 36 13.54 -9.90 7.40
N ASP A 37 12.26 -9.81 7.03
CA ASP A 37 11.72 -10.44 5.82
C ASP A 37 12.12 -9.68 4.54
N ARG A 38 12.69 -8.48 4.67
CA ARG A 38 13.10 -7.61 3.55
C ARG A 38 11.98 -7.39 2.51
N GLY A 39 10.73 -7.47 2.96
CA GLY A 39 9.56 -7.44 2.09
C GLY A 39 9.41 -6.10 1.35
N THR A 40 9.81 -4.99 1.98
CA THR A 40 9.81 -3.66 1.37
C THR A 40 10.73 -3.62 0.15
N GLU A 41 11.92 -4.20 0.25
CA GLU A 41 12.92 -4.23 -0.81
C GLU A 41 12.53 -5.15 -1.95
N LEU A 42 11.99 -6.33 -1.62
CA LEU A 42 11.47 -7.28 -2.60
C LEU A 42 10.32 -6.65 -3.41
N TYR A 43 9.35 -6.06 -2.72
CA TYR A 43 8.21 -5.45 -3.36
C TYR A 43 8.57 -4.16 -4.11
N ALA A 44 9.50 -3.36 -3.59
CA ALA A 44 10.01 -2.19 -4.30
C ALA A 44 10.64 -2.58 -5.64
N LYS A 45 11.48 -3.62 -5.67
CA LYS A 45 12.09 -4.12 -6.91
C LYS A 45 11.04 -4.54 -7.93
N GLU A 46 10.04 -5.30 -7.49
CA GLU A 46 8.94 -5.76 -8.35
C GLU A 46 8.13 -4.58 -8.90
N ILE A 47 7.62 -3.72 -8.02
CA ILE A 47 6.76 -2.60 -8.41
C ILE A 47 7.50 -1.59 -9.27
N VAL A 48 8.74 -1.22 -8.91
CA VAL A 48 9.54 -0.30 -9.73
C VAL A 48 9.80 -0.88 -11.10
N ALA A 49 10.08 -2.18 -11.24
CA ALA A 49 10.25 -2.80 -12.56
C ALA A 49 8.98 -2.72 -13.41
N LEU A 50 7.80 -2.91 -12.80
CA LEU A 50 6.51 -2.81 -13.49
C LEU A 50 6.16 -1.38 -13.91
N VAL A 51 6.58 -0.38 -13.14
CA VAL A 51 6.30 1.04 -13.43
C VAL A 51 7.51 1.83 -13.94
N ALA A 52 8.66 1.21 -14.23
CA ALA A 52 9.89 1.93 -14.59
C ALA A 52 9.73 2.81 -15.84
N ASN A 53 9.01 2.29 -16.84
CA ASN A 53 8.72 2.97 -18.10
C ASN A 53 7.26 3.45 -18.18
N ALA A 54 6.57 3.46 -17.03
CA ALA A 54 5.14 3.74 -16.95
C ALA A 54 4.81 4.46 -15.63
N SER A 55 3.53 4.52 -15.31
CA SER A 55 3.06 4.89 -13.98
C SER A 55 1.80 4.10 -13.70
N PHE A 56 1.36 4.07 -12.44
CA PHE A 56 0.03 3.57 -12.13
C PHE A 56 -1.00 4.42 -12.88
N ASP A 57 -1.92 3.79 -13.62
CA ASP A 57 -3.03 4.53 -14.21
C ASP A 57 -3.97 5.06 -13.12
N LEU A 58 -4.22 4.25 -12.08
CA LEU A 58 -5.10 4.57 -10.97
C LEU A 58 -4.52 4.03 -9.65
N VAL A 59 -4.51 4.88 -8.62
CA VAL A 59 -4.30 4.49 -7.23
C VAL A 59 -5.58 4.80 -6.44
N LEU A 60 -6.13 3.78 -5.76
CA LEU A 60 -7.33 3.88 -4.94
C LEU A 60 -6.94 3.92 -3.46
N LEU A 61 -7.33 4.97 -2.77
CA LEU A 61 -6.99 5.23 -1.39
C LEU A 61 -8.24 5.39 -0.52
N GLY A 62 -8.11 5.02 0.75
CA GLY A 62 -9.01 5.47 1.82
C GLY A 62 -8.28 6.46 2.71
N VAL A 63 -9.02 7.16 3.57
CA VAL A 63 -8.46 8.06 4.57
C VAL A 63 -8.89 7.67 5.99
N GLY A 64 -7.95 7.73 6.93
CA GLY A 64 -8.18 7.63 8.37
C GLY A 64 -8.74 8.93 8.96
N ILE A 65 -9.20 8.87 10.20
CA ILE A 65 -9.71 10.05 10.94
C ILE A 65 -8.60 11.04 11.33
N ASP A 66 -7.36 10.57 11.32
CA ASP A 66 -6.10 11.28 11.54
C ASP A 66 -5.47 11.74 10.21
N GLY A 67 -6.19 11.62 9.09
CA GLY A 67 -5.72 11.98 7.76
C GLY A 67 -4.78 10.96 7.10
N HIS A 68 -4.43 9.84 7.77
CA HIS A 68 -3.53 8.87 7.16
C HIS A 68 -4.15 8.24 5.91
N THR A 69 -3.32 7.91 4.93
CA THR A 69 -3.71 7.17 3.73
C THR A 69 -2.75 6.01 3.49
N ALA A 70 -3.18 4.96 2.78
CA ALA A 70 -2.43 3.71 2.71
C ALA A 70 -2.00 3.23 4.11
N SER A 71 -0.70 3.16 4.42
CA SER A 71 -0.20 3.09 5.81
C SER A 71 0.75 4.25 6.15
N LEU A 72 0.57 5.39 5.50
CA LEU A 72 1.33 6.63 5.70
C LEU A 72 0.62 7.49 6.75
N PHE A 73 1.05 7.32 8.00
CA PHE A 73 0.58 8.11 9.14
C PHE A 73 1.29 9.46 9.19
N PRO A 74 0.76 10.45 9.94
CA PRO A 74 1.39 11.77 10.06
C PRO A 74 2.87 11.74 10.49
N HIS A 75 3.29 10.73 11.25
CA HIS A 75 4.68 10.52 11.67
C HIS A 75 5.53 9.64 10.72
N SER A 76 5.01 9.27 9.55
CA SER A 76 5.70 8.36 8.61
C SER A 76 6.63 9.11 7.64
N GLU A 77 7.61 9.86 8.16
CA GLU A 77 8.48 10.75 7.36
C GLU A 77 9.10 10.07 6.13
N ASN A 78 9.68 8.87 6.31
CA ASN A 78 10.27 8.08 5.21
C ASN A 78 9.26 7.78 4.09
N GLY A 79 7.99 7.58 4.45
CA GLY A 79 6.93 7.31 3.48
C GLY A 79 6.33 8.56 2.86
N LEU A 80 6.37 9.70 3.55
CA LEU A 80 5.80 10.96 3.08
C LEU A 80 6.76 11.72 2.15
N GLU A 81 8.05 11.74 2.49
CA GLU A 81 9.06 12.56 1.81
C GLU A 81 10.29 11.78 1.34
N GLY A 82 10.44 10.53 1.76
CA GLY A 82 11.62 9.70 1.47
C GLY A 82 11.72 9.24 0.01
N ALA A 83 12.92 8.79 -0.36
CA ALA A 83 13.23 8.33 -1.72
C ALA A 83 12.81 6.87 -1.99
N GLN A 84 12.50 6.08 -0.95
CA GLN A 84 12.11 4.68 -1.15
C GLN A 84 10.72 4.59 -1.80
N ALA A 85 10.56 3.68 -2.77
CA ALA A 85 9.28 3.39 -3.41
C ALA A 85 8.28 2.71 -2.47
N VAL A 86 8.79 1.89 -1.55
CA VAL A 86 8.03 1.09 -0.58
C VAL A 86 8.70 1.23 0.77
N VAL A 87 7.91 1.44 1.81
CA VAL A 87 8.39 1.69 3.17
C VAL A 87 7.70 0.79 4.18
N LEU A 88 8.41 0.53 5.28
CA LEU A 88 7.83 0.00 6.50
C LEU A 88 7.35 1.17 7.36
N THR A 89 6.17 1.04 7.95
CA THR A 89 5.48 2.08 8.70
C THR A 89 4.93 1.50 9.99
N GLU A 90 4.74 2.36 11.00
CA GLU A 90 4.20 1.97 12.29
C GLU A 90 2.82 2.59 12.51
N SER A 91 1.82 1.72 12.55
CA SER A 91 0.44 2.03 12.87
C SER A 91 0.25 2.16 14.39
N PRO A 92 -0.47 3.17 14.88
CA PRO A 92 -0.82 3.30 16.29
C PRO A 92 -1.76 2.17 16.76
N VAL A 93 -2.42 1.48 15.82
CA VAL A 93 -3.34 0.37 16.07
C VAL A 93 -2.75 -0.94 15.52
N LYS A 94 -2.89 -2.03 16.27
CA LYS A 94 -2.45 -3.37 15.82
C LYS A 94 -3.12 -3.79 14.49
N PRO A 95 -2.40 -4.50 13.60
CA PRO A 95 -0.95 -4.75 13.65
C PRO A 95 -0.14 -3.46 13.43
N HIS A 96 0.91 -3.29 14.24
CA HIS A 96 1.72 -2.07 14.25
C HIS A 96 2.53 -1.94 12.96
N GLN A 97 3.34 -2.94 12.61
CA GLN A 97 4.14 -2.86 11.40
C GLN A 97 3.30 -3.09 10.13
N ARG A 98 3.42 -2.16 9.19
CA ARG A 98 2.72 -2.20 7.89
C ARG A 98 3.67 -1.81 6.77
N MET A 99 3.48 -2.43 5.61
CA MET A 99 4.16 -2.03 4.38
C MET A 99 3.26 -1.06 3.61
N SER A 100 3.85 -0.01 3.03
CA SER A 100 3.14 0.99 2.23
C SER A 100 3.93 1.35 0.98
N LEU A 101 3.23 1.69 -0.10
CA LEU A 101 3.84 2.54 -1.12
C LEU A 101 4.12 3.92 -0.50
N SER A 102 5.20 4.57 -0.91
CA SER A 102 5.49 5.94 -0.50
C SER A 102 4.62 6.96 -1.23
N LEU A 103 4.41 8.12 -0.61
CA LEU A 103 3.63 9.21 -1.18
C LEU A 103 4.23 9.71 -2.51
N PRO A 104 5.57 9.84 -2.66
CA PRO A 104 6.17 10.20 -3.94
C PRO A 104 5.88 9.19 -5.06
N LEU A 105 5.78 7.88 -4.75
CA LEU A 105 5.39 6.89 -5.76
C LEU A 105 3.89 6.95 -6.07
N ILE A 106 3.05 7.09 -5.05
CA ILE A 106 1.59 7.25 -5.20
C ILE A 106 1.28 8.45 -6.11
N ASN A 107 1.93 9.59 -5.87
CA ASN A 107 1.69 10.83 -6.61
C ASN A 107 2.20 10.81 -8.08
N LYS A 108 2.96 9.78 -8.48
CA LYS A 108 3.31 9.56 -9.90
C LYS A 108 2.18 8.92 -10.70
N ALA A 109 1.12 8.43 -10.06
CA ALA A 109 -0.02 7.86 -10.74
C ALA A 109 -0.72 8.89 -11.62
N LYS A 110 -1.30 8.45 -12.75
CA LYS A 110 -2.09 9.34 -13.62
C LYS A 110 -3.34 9.84 -12.91
N GLN A 111 -3.94 9.00 -12.06
CA GLN A 111 -5.09 9.34 -11.23
C GLN A 111 -4.93 8.78 -9.82
N VAL A 112 -5.25 9.59 -8.82
CA VAL A 112 -5.33 9.18 -7.41
C VAL A 112 -6.74 9.48 -6.91
N PHE A 113 -7.49 8.43 -6.55
CA PHE A 113 -8.83 8.55 -6.02
C PHE A 113 -8.80 8.30 -4.51
N VAL A 114 -9.36 9.23 -3.74
CA VAL A 114 -9.48 9.11 -2.28
C VAL A 114 -10.96 8.94 -1.93
N LEU A 115 -11.33 7.79 -1.39
CA LEU A 115 -12.70 7.51 -0.94
C LEU A 115 -12.83 7.88 0.53
N VAL A 116 -13.54 8.98 0.78
CA VAL A 116 -13.82 9.50 2.12
C VAL A 116 -15.28 9.25 2.46
N LEU A 117 -15.51 8.47 3.52
CA LEU A 117 -16.84 8.15 4.02
C LEU A 117 -16.87 8.24 5.55
N GLY A 118 -17.94 8.83 6.09
CA GLY A 118 -18.20 8.94 7.52
C GLY A 118 -17.93 10.34 8.09
N LYS A 119 -18.77 10.77 9.04
CA LYS A 119 -18.72 12.12 9.64
C LYS A 119 -17.40 12.44 10.36
N GLY A 120 -16.70 11.42 10.88
CA GLY A 120 -15.42 11.60 11.58
C GLY A 120 -14.23 11.93 10.68
N LYS A 121 -14.45 12.19 9.38
CA LYS A 121 -13.43 12.56 8.39
C LYS A 121 -13.83 13.85 7.65
N HIS A 122 -14.62 14.67 8.33
CA HIS A 122 -15.16 15.91 7.78
C HIS A 122 -14.08 16.99 7.70
N ASP A 123 -13.29 17.11 8.77
CA ASP A 123 -12.17 18.05 8.88
C ASP A 123 -10.92 17.47 8.20
#